data_AF-A0A661JLL5-F1
#
_entry.id   AF-A0A661JLL5-F1
#
_cell.length_a   1.000
_cell.length_b   1.000
_cell.length_c   1.000
_cell.angle_alpha   90.00
_cell.angle_beta   90.00
_cell.angle_gamma   90.00
#
_symmetry.space_group_name_H-M   'P 1'
#
loop_
_entity.id
_entity.type
_entity.pdbx_description
1 polymer ?
#
loop_
_entity_poly.entity_id
_entity_poly.type
_entity_poly.pdbx_seq_one_letter_code
_entity_poly.pdbx_strand_id
1 'polypeptide(L)'
;MVKRPILVTGSIRSGTTWVSRMISASPLVGYIHEPFNCWEKARSLGICSARVPYWFLYVTKENEAPYYRHVKNTLEFRYNLIGGLRGIRSWKDVKRVAREYKTFHMFRARNVRPLVKDPFALLSVEWFASTFNMDVIILIRHPAAFASSIKRLQWGAPFWHFLKQPLLMRDYLYPFEAQIREYEKGDHDIIDQAILLWNILY
;
A
#
# COMPACT_ATOMS: atom_id res chain seq x y z
N MET A 1 -1.68 -16.18 20.06
CA MET A 1 -2.69 -15.21 19.61
C MET A 1 -2.00 -14.17 18.74
N VAL A 2 -2.48 -13.91 17.52
CA VAL A 2 -1.87 -12.90 16.64
C VAL A 2 -2.10 -11.53 17.24
N LYS A 3 -1.03 -10.76 17.50
CA LYS A 3 -1.16 -9.39 18.02
C LYS A 3 -1.88 -8.53 16.99
N ARG A 4 -2.75 -7.61 17.43
CA ARG A 4 -3.44 -6.66 16.54
C ARG A 4 -2.42 -5.96 15.64
N PRO A 5 -2.48 -6.11 14.31
CA PRO A 5 -1.49 -5.50 13.43
C PRO A 5 -1.56 -3.96 13.45
N ILE A 6 -0.52 -3.30 12.98
CA ILE A 6 -0.48 -1.85 12.79
C ILE A 6 -0.51 -1.57 11.29
N LEU A 7 -1.37 -0.65 10.85
CA LEU A 7 -1.32 -0.08 9.50
C LEU A 7 -0.81 1.35 9.60
N VAL A 8 0.30 1.66 8.95
CA VAL A 8 0.76 3.04 8.76
C VAL A 8 0.53 3.41 7.29
N THR A 9 -0.41 4.32 7.06
CA THR A 9 -0.85 4.75 5.73
C THR A 9 -1.00 6.27 5.66
N GLY A 10 -1.57 6.76 4.56
CA GLY A 10 -1.62 8.17 4.18
C GLY A 10 -1.24 8.33 2.72
N SER A 11 -1.32 9.54 2.20
CA SER A 11 -0.88 9.85 0.84
C SER A 11 0.59 9.49 0.64
N ILE A 12 1.00 9.26 -0.61
CA ILE A 12 2.43 9.21 -0.92
C ILE A 12 3.09 10.51 -0.47
N ARG A 13 4.39 10.46 -0.11
CA ARG A 13 5.15 11.66 0.30
C ARG A 13 4.67 12.33 1.61
N SER A 14 3.85 11.68 2.42
CA SER A 14 3.40 12.15 3.75
C SER A 14 4.36 11.83 4.91
N GLY A 15 5.42 11.04 4.67
CA GLY A 15 6.38 10.65 5.71
C GLY A 15 6.14 9.28 6.34
N THR A 16 5.25 8.46 5.77
CA THR A 16 4.93 7.10 6.25
C THR A 16 6.16 6.24 6.48
N THR A 17 7.15 6.29 5.59
CA THR A 17 8.39 5.51 5.75
C THR A 17 9.14 5.87 7.03
N TRP A 18 9.21 7.15 7.41
CA TRP A 18 9.93 7.56 8.61
C TRP A 18 9.21 7.06 9.87
N VAL A 19 7.91 7.33 9.98
CA VAL A 19 7.09 6.91 11.14
C VAL A 19 7.12 5.40 11.31
N SER A 20 6.92 4.63 10.22
CA SER A 20 6.95 3.17 10.29
C SER A 20 8.32 2.62 10.72
N ARG A 21 9.42 3.26 10.30
CA ARG A 21 10.77 2.88 10.75
C ARG A 21 11.01 3.19 12.21
N MET A 22 10.47 4.30 12.74
CA MET A 22 10.56 4.60 14.18
C MET A 22 9.81 3.57 15.01
N ILE A 23 8.58 3.20 14.61
CA ILE A 23 7.81 2.17 15.32
C ILE A 23 8.50 0.79 15.21
N SER A 24 9.03 0.46 14.03
CA SER A 24 9.71 -0.82 13.78
C SER A 24 11.15 -0.87 14.32
N ALA A 25 11.64 0.19 14.97
CA ALA A 25 12.89 0.14 15.73
C ALA A 25 12.73 -0.75 16.98
N SER A 26 11.49 -0.95 17.46
CA SER A 26 11.19 -1.92 18.51
C SER A 26 11.35 -3.36 17.99
N PRO A 27 12.08 -4.24 18.70
CA PRO A 27 12.23 -5.64 18.31
C PRO A 27 10.92 -6.44 18.39
N LEU A 28 9.87 -5.86 19.00
CA LEU A 28 8.55 -6.45 19.12
C LEU A 28 7.65 -6.19 17.91
N VAL A 29 8.14 -5.45 16.90
CA VAL A 29 7.39 -5.06 15.71
C VAL A 29 8.09 -5.56 14.44
N GLY A 30 7.35 -6.29 13.60
CA GLY A 30 7.83 -6.79 12.31
C GLY A 30 7.36 -5.88 11.17
N TYR A 31 8.30 -5.24 10.48
CA TYR A 31 8.04 -4.32 9.38
C TYR A 31 7.71 -5.05 8.06
N ILE A 32 6.61 -4.67 7.42
CA ILE A 32 6.13 -5.17 6.13
C ILE A 32 6.03 -3.97 5.17
N HIS A 33 6.74 -4.06 4.04
CA HIS A 33 6.86 -2.97 3.08
C HIS A 33 5.83 -3.09 1.94
N GLU A 34 4.88 -2.15 1.92
CA GLU A 34 3.98 -1.80 0.81
C GLU A 34 3.34 -2.98 0.02
N PRO A 35 2.58 -3.88 0.67
CA PRO A 35 1.91 -5.00 0.01
C PRO A 35 0.80 -4.61 -1.00
N PHE A 36 0.40 -3.34 -1.09
CA PHE A 36 -0.59 -2.75 -1.99
C PHE A 36 0.04 -1.78 -3.01
N ASN A 37 1.37 -1.75 -3.12
CA ASN A 37 2.03 -1.06 -4.21
C ASN A 37 1.71 -1.73 -5.55
N CYS A 38 1.22 -1.01 -6.56
CA CYS A 38 0.84 -1.61 -7.85
C CYS A 38 2.03 -1.83 -8.81
N TRP A 39 3.22 -1.29 -8.51
CA TRP A 39 4.41 -1.54 -9.32
C TRP A 39 5.02 -2.90 -8.95
N GLU A 40 4.92 -3.87 -9.87
CA GLU A 40 5.38 -5.25 -9.66
C GLU A 40 6.83 -5.36 -9.18
N LYS A 41 7.73 -4.50 -9.69
CA LYS A 41 9.14 -4.51 -9.28
C LYS A 41 9.37 -4.08 -7.83
N ALA A 42 8.46 -3.26 -7.27
CA ALA A 42 8.54 -2.78 -5.90
C ALA A 42 7.93 -3.77 -4.89
N ARG A 43 7.11 -4.73 -5.35
CA ARG A 43 6.50 -5.75 -4.51
C ARG A 43 7.37 -7.01 -4.41
N SER A 44 7.26 -7.70 -3.28
CA SER A 44 7.67 -9.11 -3.19
C SER A 44 6.42 -10.00 -3.19
N LEU A 45 6.27 -10.80 -4.25
CA LEU A 45 5.20 -11.81 -4.36
C LEU A 45 5.30 -12.89 -3.29
N GLY A 46 6.47 -13.03 -2.64
CA GLY A 46 6.64 -13.89 -1.48
C GLY A 46 6.06 -13.31 -0.20
N ILE A 47 6.07 -11.98 -0.06
CA ILE A 47 5.43 -11.29 1.07
C ILE A 47 3.91 -11.28 0.89
N CYS A 48 3.42 -10.74 -0.24
CA CYS A 48 2.01 -10.68 -0.58
C CYS A 48 1.81 -11.04 -2.05
N SER A 49 1.17 -12.19 -2.30
CA SER A 49 0.95 -12.69 -3.66
C SER A 49 -0.33 -12.15 -4.32
N ALA A 50 -1.08 -11.27 -3.65
CA ALA A 50 -2.23 -10.63 -4.24
C ALA A 50 -1.83 -9.81 -5.48
N ARG A 51 -2.64 -9.86 -6.53
CA ARG A 51 -2.49 -8.98 -7.69
C ARG A 51 -3.08 -7.62 -7.35
N VAL A 52 -2.28 -6.55 -7.44
CA VAL A 52 -2.75 -5.19 -7.13
C VAL A 52 -2.65 -4.35 -8.41
N PRO A 53 -3.73 -4.30 -9.20
CA PRO A 53 -3.68 -3.73 -10.55
C PRO A 53 -3.73 -2.19 -10.56
N TYR A 54 -4.25 -1.57 -9.50
CA TYR A 54 -4.55 -0.15 -9.47
C TYR A 54 -3.84 0.58 -8.33
N TRP A 55 -3.69 1.89 -8.52
CA TRP A 55 -3.16 2.79 -7.51
C TRP A 55 -4.25 3.03 -6.48
N PHE A 56 -3.86 3.06 -5.20
CA PHE A 56 -4.82 3.14 -4.10
C PHE A 56 -5.96 2.14 -4.27
N LEU A 57 -5.61 0.87 -4.46
CA LEU A 57 -6.58 -0.21 -4.65
C LEU A 57 -7.61 -0.15 -3.52
N TYR A 58 -8.89 -0.11 -3.90
CA TYR A 58 -10.03 -0.05 -2.99
C TYR A 58 -10.62 -1.44 -2.79
N VAL A 59 -10.55 -1.91 -1.54
CA VAL A 59 -11.05 -3.20 -1.10
C VAL A 59 -12.08 -2.97 -0.02
N THR A 60 -13.23 -3.64 -0.16
CA THR A 60 -14.32 -3.70 0.80
C THR A 60 -14.74 -5.16 0.98
N LYS A 61 -15.73 -5.41 1.85
CA LYS A 61 -16.32 -6.74 1.99
C LYS A 61 -16.92 -7.29 0.69
N GLU A 62 -17.36 -6.43 -0.22
CA GLU A 62 -17.97 -6.85 -1.49
C GLU A 62 -16.93 -7.45 -2.46
N ASN A 63 -15.67 -7.04 -2.39
CA ASN A 63 -14.62 -7.48 -3.32
C ASN A 63 -13.38 -8.06 -2.62
N GLU A 64 -13.46 -8.46 -1.35
CA GLU A 64 -12.29 -8.92 -0.57
C GLU A 64 -11.75 -10.30 -0.97
N ALA A 65 -12.56 -11.14 -1.63
CA ALA A 65 -12.24 -12.54 -1.93
C ALA A 65 -10.84 -12.78 -2.52
N PRO A 66 -10.39 -12.06 -3.58
CA PRO A 66 -9.05 -12.24 -4.15
C PRO A 66 -7.91 -11.69 -3.28
N TYR A 67 -8.18 -10.91 -2.22
CA TYR A 67 -7.16 -10.24 -1.42
C TYR A 67 -7.01 -10.84 -0.02
N TYR A 68 -8.12 -11.25 0.59
CA TYR A 68 -8.21 -11.62 2.00
C TYR A 68 -7.17 -12.66 2.42
N ARG A 69 -7.05 -13.77 1.68
CA ARG A 69 -6.10 -14.85 2.02
C ARG A 69 -4.65 -14.39 1.96
N HIS A 70 -4.30 -13.57 0.97
CA HIS A 70 -2.93 -13.09 0.79
C HIS A 70 -2.54 -12.09 1.87
N VAL A 71 -3.44 -11.16 2.20
CA VAL A 71 -3.23 -10.20 3.28
C VAL A 71 -3.16 -10.91 4.63
N LYS A 72 -4.07 -11.85 4.91
CA LYS A 72 -4.01 -12.67 6.12
C LYS A 72 -2.67 -13.40 6.27
N ASN A 73 -2.20 -14.05 5.21
CA ASN A 73 -0.91 -14.73 5.22
C ASN A 73 0.26 -13.75 5.46
N THR A 74 0.20 -12.56 4.85
CA THR A 74 1.19 -11.49 5.04
C THR A 74 1.27 -11.07 6.51
N LEU A 75 0.11 -10.83 7.14
CA LEU A 75 -0.01 -10.42 8.55
C LEU A 75 0.41 -11.53 9.52
N GLU A 76 0.21 -12.80 9.15
CA GLU A 76 0.69 -13.96 9.93
C GLU A 76 2.16 -14.31 9.65
N PHE A 77 2.89 -13.48 8.88
CA PHE A 77 4.26 -13.71 8.41
C PHE A 77 4.45 -15.06 7.69
N ARG A 78 3.41 -15.55 7.00
CA ARG A 78 3.48 -16.75 6.16
C ARG A 78 4.04 -16.39 4.78
N TYR A 79 5.37 -16.42 4.68
CA TYR A 79 6.05 -16.18 3.41
C TYR A 79 5.73 -17.25 2.37
N ASN A 80 5.32 -16.82 1.17
CA ASN A 80 5.04 -17.70 0.04
C ASN A 80 6.32 -17.91 -0.80
N LEU A 81 7.05 -18.98 -0.52
CA LEU A 81 8.28 -19.32 -1.27
C LEU A 81 8.00 -19.45 -2.78
N ILE A 82 6.94 -20.14 -3.18
CA ILE A 82 6.59 -20.32 -4.60
C ILE A 82 6.36 -18.96 -5.27
N GLY A 83 5.64 -18.06 -4.60
CA GLY A 83 5.42 -16.68 -5.07
C GLY A 83 6.72 -15.90 -5.22
N GLY A 84 7.63 -15.98 -4.23
CA GLY A 84 8.94 -15.33 -4.28
C GLY A 84 9.85 -15.86 -5.40
N LEU A 85 9.78 -17.16 -5.69
CA LEU A 85 10.59 -17.80 -6.73
C LEU A 85 10.11 -17.49 -8.15
N ARG A 86 8.81 -17.24 -8.37
CA ARG A 86 8.22 -16.94 -9.70
C ARG A 86 8.79 -15.70 -10.40
N GLY A 87 9.49 -14.82 -9.67
CA GLY A 87 10.07 -13.58 -10.20
C GLY A 87 11.61 -13.54 -10.25
N ILE A 88 12.29 -14.66 -10.02
CA ILE A 88 13.77 -14.69 -9.97
C ILE A 88 14.34 -14.57 -11.37
N ARG A 89 15.12 -13.51 -11.61
CA ARG A 89 15.87 -13.31 -12.85
C ARG A 89 17.38 -13.15 -12.61
N SER A 90 17.78 -12.96 -11.35
CA SER A 90 19.18 -12.73 -10.96
C SER A 90 19.51 -13.39 -9.62
N TRP A 91 20.80 -13.68 -9.41
CA TRP A 91 21.34 -14.02 -8.08
C TRP A 91 20.99 -13.00 -7.00
N LYS A 92 20.82 -11.72 -7.37
CA LYS A 92 20.35 -10.69 -6.43
C LYS A 92 18.92 -10.98 -5.94
N ASP A 93 18.06 -11.51 -6.79
CA ASP A 93 16.69 -11.88 -6.43
C ASP A 93 16.66 -13.09 -5.50
N VAL A 94 17.52 -14.08 -5.75
CA VAL A 94 17.68 -15.26 -4.87
C VAL A 94 18.08 -14.81 -3.46
N LYS A 95 19.10 -13.94 -3.35
CA LYS A 95 19.54 -13.38 -2.05
C LYS A 95 18.44 -12.58 -1.37
N ARG A 96 17.64 -11.82 -2.13
CA ARG A 96 16.46 -11.09 -1.60
C ARG A 96 15.44 -12.07 -1.03
N VAL A 97 15.01 -13.08 -1.80
CA VAL A 97 14.02 -14.07 -1.37
C VAL A 97 14.50 -14.83 -0.12
N ALA A 98 15.75 -15.27 -0.08
CA ALA A 98 16.31 -15.95 1.09
C ALA A 98 16.32 -15.05 2.34
N ARG A 99 16.68 -13.77 2.19
CA ARG A 99 16.65 -12.78 3.28
C ARG A 99 15.22 -12.55 3.78
N GLU A 100 14.27 -12.35 2.87
CA GLU A 100 12.86 -12.14 3.21
C GLU A 100 12.29 -13.36 3.93
N TYR A 101 12.53 -14.56 3.40
CA TYR A 101 12.10 -15.82 4.02
C TYR A 101 12.64 -15.95 5.45
N LYS A 102 13.95 -15.75 5.64
CA LYS A 102 14.58 -15.78 6.97
C LYS A 102 13.96 -14.74 7.92
N THR A 103 13.73 -13.53 7.42
CA THR A 103 13.17 -12.42 8.21
C THR A 103 11.74 -12.71 8.64
N PHE A 104 10.88 -13.15 7.71
CA PHE A 104 9.48 -13.49 7.98
C PHE A 104 9.37 -14.71 8.91
N HIS A 105 10.21 -15.72 8.70
CA HIS A 105 10.27 -16.88 9.59
C HIS A 105 10.68 -16.48 11.01
N MET A 106 11.67 -15.59 11.14
CA MET A 106 12.09 -15.04 12.43
C MET A 106 10.99 -14.20 13.11
N PHE A 107 10.29 -13.34 12.36
CA PHE A 107 9.14 -12.59 12.86
C PHE A 107 8.04 -13.50 13.38
N ARG A 108 7.74 -14.57 12.64
CA ARG A 108 6.76 -15.57 13.06
C ARG A 108 7.19 -16.32 14.31
N ALA A 109 8.45 -16.79 14.37
CA ALA A 109 9.00 -17.51 15.51
C ALA A 109 9.02 -16.64 16.79
N ARG A 110 9.30 -15.33 16.65
CA ARG A 110 9.31 -14.36 17.75
C ARG A 110 7.92 -13.82 18.10
N ASN A 111 6.87 -14.20 17.35
CA ASN A 111 5.51 -13.71 17.51
C ASN A 111 5.44 -12.17 17.63
N VAL A 112 6.20 -11.48 16.76
CA VAL A 112 6.23 -10.01 16.74
C VAL A 112 4.91 -9.46 16.23
N ARG A 113 4.63 -8.20 16.57
CA ARG A 113 3.46 -7.48 16.09
C ARG A 113 3.66 -7.04 14.63
N PRO A 114 2.79 -7.40 13.68
CA PRO A 114 2.95 -6.95 12.30
C PRO A 114 2.70 -5.45 12.16
N LEU A 115 3.57 -4.76 11.40
CA LEU A 115 3.36 -3.39 10.97
C LEU A 115 3.43 -3.34 9.44
N VAL A 116 2.30 -3.01 8.82
CA VAL A 116 2.22 -2.76 7.38
C VAL A 116 2.42 -1.27 7.15
N LYS A 117 3.49 -0.92 6.45
CA LYS A 117 3.68 0.43 5.91
C LYS A 117 3.19 0.43 4.49
N ASP A 118 2.14 1.20 4.18
CA ASP A 118 1.61 1.26 2.83
C ASP A 118 0.82 2.54 2.54
N PRO A 119 1.34 3.48 1.74
CA PRO A 119 0.56 4.64 1.34
C PRO A 119 -0.63 4.27 0.42
N PHE A 120 -0.51 3.20 -0.38
CA PHE A 120 -1.54 2.76 -1.33
C PHE A 120 -2.69 2.01 -0.66
N ALA A 121 -2.56 1.69 0.63
CA ALA A 121 -3.64 1.13 1.42
C ALA A 121 -4.66 2.18 1.91
N LEU A 122 -4.43 3.48 1.70
CA LEU A 122 -5.22 4.56 2.30
C LEU A 122 -6.72 4.42 2.00
N LEU A 123 -7.10 4.21 0.74
CA LEU A 123 -8.52 4.10 0.39
C LEU A 123 -9.14 2.77 0.86
N SER A 124 -8.33 1.76 1.17
CA SER A 124 -8.78 0.47 1.74
C SER A 124 -8.76 0.44 3.28
N VAL A 125 -8.59 1.59 3.93
CA VAL A 125 -8.33 1.63 5.39
C VAL A 125 -9.46 1.01 6.22
N GLU A 126 -10.71 1.25 5.86
CA GLU A 126 -11.88 0.70 6.57
C GLU A 126 -11.90 -0.84 6.52
N TRP A 127 -11.55 -1.42 5.38
CA TRP A 127 -11.44 -2.86 5.22
C TRP A 127 -10.32 -3.44 6.08
N PHE A 128 -9.14 -2.80 6.11
CA PHE A 128 -8.04 -3.24 6.97
C PHE A 128 -8.41 -3.17 8.45
N ALA A 129 -9.02 -2.06 8.88
CA ALA A 129 -9.45 -1.85 10.26
C ALA A 129 -10.50 -2.88 10.68
N SER A 130 -11.59 -3.03 9.92
CA SER A 130 -12.70 -3.91 10.27
C SER A 130 -12.36 -5.40 10.13
N THR A 131 -11.68 -5.79 9.06
CA THR A 131 -11.46 -7.21 8.73
C THR A 131 -10.33 -7.84 9.52
N PHE A 132 -9.27 -7.08 9.81
CA PHE A 132 -8.08 -7.59 10.49
C PHE A 132 -7.86 -6.98 11.87
N ASN A 133 -8.79 -6.13 12.34
CA ASN A 133 -8.73 -5.46 13.64
C ASN A 133 -7.39 -4.74 13.83
N MET A 134 -6.98 -3.97 12.81
CA MET A 134 -5.70 -3.27 12.79
C MET A 134 -5.80 -1.94 13.53
N ASP A 135 -4.75 -1.60 14.27
CA ASP A 135 -4.55 -0.23 14.75
C ASP A 135 -4.01 0.60 13.58
N VAL A 136 -4.78 1.61 13.17
CA VAL A 136 -4.48 2.41 11.97
C VAL A 136 -3.88 3.76 12.36
N ILE A 137 -2.80 4.13 11.67
CA ILE A 137 -2.14 5.44 11.74
C ILE A 137 -2.18 6.04 10.33
N ILE A 138 -2.96 7.10 10.14
CA ILE A 138 -3.04 7.86 8.88
C ILE A 138 -2.18 9.11 9.02
N LEU A 139 -1.20 9.28 8.14
CA LEU A 139 -0.36 10.48 8.11
C LEU A 139 -0.88 11.48 7.10
N ILE A 140 -1.26 12.65 7.59
CA ILE A 140 -1.67 13.80 6.78
C ILE A 140 -0.52 14.82 6.78
N ARG A 141 -0.19 15.34 5.61
CA ARG A 141 0.84 16.35 5.41
C ARG A 141 0.22 17.64 4.89
N HIS A 142 0.85 18.80 5.06
CA HIS A 142 0.34 20.03 4.44
C HIS A 142 0.25 19.90 2.89
N PRO A 143 -0.84 20.33 2.23
CA PRO A 143 -1.04 20.17 0.78
C PRO A 143 0.08 20.80 -0.06
N ALA A 144 0.51 22.02 0.28
CA ALA A 144 1.62 22.67 -0.43
C ALA A 144 2.95 21.88 -0.32
N ALA A 145 3.20 21.22 0.81
CA ALA A 145 4.40 20.40 1.00
C ALA A 145 4.32 19.07 0.25
N PHE A 146 3.11 18.52 0.12
CA PHE A 146 2.83 17.38 -0.75
C PHE A 146 3.06 17.75 -2.22
N ALA A 147 2.40 18.80 -2.73
CA ALA A 147 2.52 19.26 -4.11
C ALA A 147 3.97 19.62 -4.47
N SER A 148 4.70 20.32 -3.58
CA SER A 148 6.12 20.60 -3.74
C SER A 148 6.96 19.31 -3.90
N SER A 149 6.68 18.28 -3.10
CA SER A 149 7.39 16.99 -3.23
C SER A 149 7.05 16.24 -4.52
N ILE A 150 5.81 16.34 -5.00
CA ILE A 150 5.37 15.71 -6.26
C ILE A 150 6.04 16.41 -7.45
N LYS A 151 5.97 17.75 -7.49
CA LYS A 151 6.63 18.58 -8.51
C LYS A 151 8.13 18.30 -8.60
N ARG A 152 8.84 18.24 -7.46
CA ARG A 152 10.30 17.96 -7.46
C ARG A 152 10.64 16.61 -8.08
N LEU A 153 9.78 15.60 -7.93
CA LEU A 153 10.00 14.25 -8.44
C LEU A 153 9.40 14.02 -9.83
N GLN A 154 8.67 15.01 -10.38
CA GLN A 154 7.90 14.86 -11.62
C GLN A 154 7.01 13.61 -11.60
N TRP A 155 6.37 13.37 -10.45
CA TRP A 155 5.63 12.13 -10.22
C TRP A 155 4.15 12.31 -10.56
N GLY A 156 3.79 12.07 -11.81
CA GLY A 156 2.39 12.12 -12.27
C GLY A 156 1.50 11.04 -11.63
N ALA A 157 0.20 11.32 -11.60
CA ALA A 157 -0.81 10.43 -11.03
C ALA A 157 -1.60 9.74 -12.16
N PRO A 158 -1.66 8.39 -12.21
CA PRO A 158 -2.43 7.70 -13.22
C PRO A 158 -3.93 7.72 -12.87
N PHE A 159 -4.62 8.83 -13.13
CA PHE A 159 -6.02 9.05 -12.74
C PHE A 159 -7.00 7.98 -13.25
N TRP A 160 -6.70 7.36 -14.40
CA TRP A 160 -7.48 6.25 -14.94
C TRP A 160 -7.55 5.05 -13.97
N HIS A 161 -6.58 4.88 -13.05
CA HIS A 161 -6.63 3.83 -12.03
C HIS A 161 -7.84 3.99 -11.09
N PHE A 162 -8.30 5.21 -10.84
CA PHE A 162 -9.49 5.45 -10.02
C PHE A 162 -10.78 5.10 -10.78
N LEU A 163 -10.87 5.51 -12.05
CA LEU A 163 -12.02 5.22 -12.91
C LEU A 163 -12.25 3.72 -13.15
N LYS A 164 -11.19 2.91 -13.07
CA LYS A 164 -11.28 1.43 -13.21
C LYS A 164 -11.76 0.73 -11.93
N GLN A 165 -12.12 1.46 -10.89
CA GLN A 165 -12.58 0.91 -9.61
C GLN A 165 -14.02 1.37 -9.33
N PRO A 166 -15.06 0.68 -9.86
CA PRO A 166 -16.45 1.11 -9.74
C PRO A 166 -16.94 1.30 -8.30
N LEU A 167 -16.52 0.43 -7.37
CA LEU A 167 -16.87 0.57 -5.95
C LEU A 167 -16.25 1.83 -5.33
N LEU A 168 -15.01 2.18 -5.71
CA LEU A 168 -14.36 3.39 -5.21
C LEU A 168 -15.05 4.65 -5.73
N MET A 169 -15.41 4.64 -7.01
CA MET A 169 -16.19 5.71 -7.63
C MET A 169 -17.56 5.85 -6.95
N ARG A 170 -18.27 4.74 -6.72
CA ARG A 170 -19.57 4.73 -6.03
C ARG A 170 -19.48 5.31 -4.62
N ASP A 171 -18.51 4.85 -3.83
CA ASP A 171 -18.48 5.08 -2.39
C ASP A 171 -17.88 6.45 -2.02
N TYR A 172 -16.84 6.90 -2.74
CA TYR A 172 -16.10 8.11 -2.37
C TYR A 172 -15.85 9.09 -3.52
N LEU A 173 -15.57 8.61 -4.73
CA LEU A 173 -15.02 9.47 -5.79
C LEU A 173 -16.02 9.98 -6.83
N TYR A 174 -17.31 9.67 -6.69
CA TYR A 174 -18.37 10.18 -7.57
C TYR A 174 -18.35 11.72 -7.71
N PRO A 175 -18.17 12.51 -6.62
CA PRO A 175 -18.09 13.98 -6.74
C PRO A 175 -16.92 14.47 -7.60
N PHE A 176 -15.86 13.67 -7.72
CA PHE A 176 -14.64 14.00 -8.48
C PHE A 176 -14.65 13.39 -9.90
N GLU A 177 -15.69 12.66 -10.30
CA GLU A 177 -15.68 11.89 -11.56
C GLU A 177 -15.37 12.75 -12.79
N ALA A 178 -16.01 13.91 -12.92
CA ALA A 178 -15.80 14.81 -14.04
C ALA A 178 -14.33 15.28 -14.13
N GLN A 179 -13.76 15.68 -12.99
CA GLN A 179 -12.36 16.14 -12.89
C GLN A 179 -11.39 14.99 -13.18
N ILE A 180 -11.62 13.79 -12.63
CA ILE A 180 -10.77 12.62 -12.88
C ILE A 180 -10.77 12.25 -14.38
N ARG A 181 -11.93 12.32 -15.05
CA ARG A 181 -12.04 12.07 -16.51
C ARG A 181 -11.37 13.13 -17.36
N GLU A 182 -11.42 14.39 -16.93
CA GLU A 182 -10.71 15.49 -17.58
C GLU A 182 -9.19 15.28 -17.47
N TYR A 183 -8.71 14.90 -16.28
CA TYR A 183 -7.29 14.69 -16.00
C TYR A 183 -6.72 13.38 -16.60
N GLU A 184 -7.58 12.42 -16.95
CA GLU A 184 -7.18 11.23 -17.73
C GLU A 184 -6.85 11.60 -19.19
N LYS A 185 -7.61 12.52 -19.79
CA LYS A 185 -7.56 12.81 -21.23
C LYS A 185 -6.60 13.94 -21.62
N GLY A 186 -6.31 14.85 -20.69
CA GLY A 186 -5.51 16.04 -20.91
C GLY A 186 -4.09 15.93 -20.36
N ASP A 187 -3.17 16.71 -20.93
CA ASP A 187 -1.88 16.99 -20.32
C ASP A 187 -2.05 18.18 -19.36
N HIS A 188 -2.05 17.90 -18.06
CA HIS A 188 -2.25 18.89 -16.99
C HIS A 188 -0.96 19.11 -16.23
N ASP A 189 -0.73 20.33 -15.73
CA ASP A 189 0.47 20.64 -14.95
C ASP A 189 0.59 19.73 -13.73
N ILE A 190 1.84 19.40 -13.38
CA ILE A 190 2.14 18.48 -12.28
C ILE A 190 1.62 18.99 -10.92
N ILE A 191 1.50 20.30 -10.73
CA ILE A 191 0.91 20.89 -9.53
C ILE A 191 -0.60 20.67 -9.52
N ASP A 192 -1.28 20.89 -10.65
CA ASP A 192 -2.72 20.66 -10.77
C ASP A 192 -3.07 19.19 -10.51
N GLN A 193 -2.28 18.26 -11.07
CA GLN A 193 -2.41 16.84 -10.78
C GLN A 193 -2.21 16.56 -9.28
N ALA A 194 -1.24 17.21 -8.64
CA ALA A 194 -1.01 17.04 -7.21
C ALA A 194 -2.16 17.62 -6.35
N ILE A 195 -2.78 18.73 -6.76
CA ILE A 195 -3.94 19.32 -6.09
C ILE A 195 -5.12 18.36 -6.16
N LEU A 196 -5.47 17.86 -7.35
CA LEU A 196 -6.58 16.93 -7.50
C LEU A 196 -6.32 15.63 -6.72
N LEU A 197 -5.12 15.08 -6.81
CA LEU A 197 -4.75 13.89 -6.04
C LEU A 197 -4.83 14.13 -4.52
N TRP A 198 -4.45 15.31 -4.03
CA TRP A 198 -4.58 15.64 -2.62
C TRP A 198 -6.04 15.62 -2.16
N ASN A 199 -6.92 16.30 -2.91
CA ASN A 199 -8.36 16.39 -2.61
C ASN A 199 -9.09 15.06 -2.72
N ILE A 200 -8.60 14.14 -3.56
CA ILE A 200 -9.13 12.77 -3.65
C ILE A 200 -8.80 11.95 -2.40
N LEU A 201 -7.67 12.24 -1.74
CA LEU A 201 -7.16 11.44 -0.62
C LEU A 201 -7.56 11.99 0.76
N TYR A 202 -7.97 13.27 0.86
CA TYR A 202 -8.39 13.95 2.10
C TYR A 202 -9.49 14.98 1.83
#